data_AF-A0A7Z9LYB9-F1
#
_entry.id   AF-A0A7Z9LYB9-F1
#
_cell.length_a   1.000
_cell.length_b   1.000
_cell.length_c   1.000
_cell.angle_alpha   90.00
_cell.angle_beta   90.00
_cell.angle_gamma   90.00
#
_symmetry.space_group_name_H-M   'P 1'
#
loop_
_entity.id
_entity.type
_entity.pdbx_description
1 polymer ?
#
loop_
_entity_poly.entity_id
_entity_poly.type
_entity_poly.pdbx_seq_one_letter_code
_entity_poly.pdbx_strand_id
1 'polypeptide(L)'
;MNSASEMGPSTQSGEVGTWQRMTQWFGDVGDSITAFFSPDDDTDVSGVVTQESMLTVNPTGNNPHLDGGVIGRFEDVINMNITPKWITQRWARVSKNIQSGQWQGYRVPIVTGEETNDLAGALTYYFDNQQQLQRISFRGTTGEPQRIITMLQQTFHLTKRPTSLIGLYIKSQNRRPVSVLMITRSPHATTQNNAARYSQYTIQFELNRPSIGTQLSDHYKNILAAK
;
A
#
# COMPACT_ATOMS: atom_id res chain seq x y z
N MET A 1 32.15 0.66 -52.58
CA MET A 1 31.27 1.70 -51.99
C MET A 1 30.40 1.00 -50.96
N ASN A 2 30.77 1.13 -49.68
CA ASN A 2 30.01 0.58 -48.55
C ASN A 2 28.96 1.62 -48.13
N SER A 3 27.71 1.21 -48.00
CA SER A 3 26.67 2.00 -47.32
C SER A 3 26.17 1.18 -46.14
N ALA A 4 26.63 1.56 -44.95
CA ALA A 4 26.07 1.13 -43.68
C ALA A 4 24.88 2.03 -43.36
N SER A 5 23.72 1.44 -43.09
CA SER A 5 22.51 2.12 -42.64
C SER A 5 22.60 2.30 -41.13
N GLU A 6 22.74 3.55 -40.67
CA GLU A 6 22.62 3.92 -39.26
C GLU A 6 21.15 3.79 -38.81
N MET A 7 20.88 2.89 -37.85
CA MET A 7 19.65 2.93 -37.05
C MET A 7 19.85 3.96 -35.93
N GLY A 8 19.02 5.00 -35.92
CA GLY A 8 18.95 5.95 -34.81
C GLY A 8 18.38 5.28 -33.55
N PRO A 9 18.78 5.73 -32.35
CA PRO A 9 18.31 5.15 -31.11
C PRO A 9 16.85 5.54 -30.85
N SER A 10 15.98 4.55 -30.74
CA SER A 10 14.61 4.72 -30.25
C SER A 10 14.64 5.12 -28.77
N THR A 11 14.00 6.24 -28.48
CA THR A 11 13.99 6.98 -27.22
C THR A 11 13.34 6.20 -26.06
N GLN A 12 14.14 5.69 -25.12
CA GLN A 12 13.73 5.31 -23.77
C GLN A 12 13.53 6.58 -22.91
N SER A 13 12.46 7.35 -23.15
CA SER A 13 12.20 8.60 -22.40
C SER A 13 11.27 8.44 -21.20
N GLY A 14 10.60 7.28 -21.04
CA GLY A 14 9.70 7.00 -19.91
C GLY A 14 10.39 6.33 -18.70
N GLU A 15 11.49 5.62 -18.94
CA GLU A 15 12.15 4.75 -17.95
C GLU A 15 12.99 5.52 -16.92
N VAL A 16 13.65 6.61 -17.33
CA VAL A 16 14.51 7.40 -16.43
C VAL A 16 13.68 8.27 -15.47
N GLY A 17 12.50 8.70 -15.90
CA GLY A 17 11.64 9.61 -15.15
C GLY A 17 10.93 8.97 -13.96
N THR A 18 10.49 7.73 -14.08
CA THR A 18 9.83 6.99 -13.00
C THR A 18 10.82 6.63 -11.90
N TRP A 19 12.05 6.23 -12.25
CA TRP A 19 13.12 5.92 -11.30
C TRP A 19 13.61 7.11 -10.49
N GLN A 20 13.92 8.22 -11.16
CA GLN A 20 14.33 9.45 -10.48
C GLN A 20 13.20 9.99 -9.60
N ARG A 21 11.94 9.78 -9.97
CA ARG A 21 10.79 10.19 -9.17
C ARG A 21 10.46 9.23 -8.04
N MET A 22 10.70 7.93 -8.19
CA MET A 22 10.64 6.98 -7.07
C MET A 22 11.73 7.30 -6.07
N THR A 23 12.96 7.56 -6.50
CA THR A 23 14.04 7.99 -5.59
C THR A 23 13.84 9.39 -5.02
N GLN A 24 13.21 10.32 -5.75
CA GLN A 24 12.77 11.61 -5.20
C GLN A 24 11.59 11.46 -4.24
N TRP A 25 10.61 10.60 -4.54
CA TRP A 25 9.52 10.29 -3.64
C TRP A 25 10.13 9.67 -2.40
N PHE A 26 10.79 8.52 -2.51
CA PHE A 26 11.44 7.83 -1.41
C PHE A 26 12.48 8.68 -0.65
N GLY A 27 13.17 9.60 -1.33
CA GLY A 27 14.14 10.54 -0.74
C GLY A 27 13.49 11.74 -0.03
N ASP A 28 12.39 12.28 -0.55
CA ASP A 28 11.63 13.38 0.06
C ASP A 28 10.71 12.89 1.19
N VAL A 29 10.30 11.61 1.19
CA VAL A 29 9.69 10.94 2.35
C VAL A 29 10.75 10.43 3.34
N GLY A 30 11.96 11.01 3.36
CA GLY A 30 13.21 10.56 3.98
C GLY A 30 13.21 10.10 5.46
N ASP A 31 12.11 10.21 6.19
CA ASP A 31 11.94 9.65 7.54
C ASP A 31 10.82 8.59 7.64
N SER A 32 10.08 8.34 6.56
CA SER A 32 8.80 7.63 6.61
C SER A 32 8.83 6.21 6.06
N ILE A 33 9.75 5.84 5.15
CA ILE A 33 9.90 4.45 4.69
C ILE A 33 10.51 3.57 5.76
N THR A 34 11.56 4.06 6.40
CA THR A 34 12.10 3.47 7.61
C THR A 34 11.03 3.43 8.71
N ALA A 35 10.12 4.40 8.81
CA ALA A 35 8.96 4.34 9.73
C ALA A 35 7.79 3.43 9.26
N PHE A 36 7.67 3.14 7.95
CA PHE A 36 6.70 2.20 7.35
C PHE A 36 7.17 0.75 7.52
N PHE A 37 8.48 0.53 7.54
CA PHE A 37 9.14 -0.73 7.88
C PHE A 37 9.73 -0.74 9.29
N SER A 38 9.47 0.31 10.09
CA SER A 38 9.96 0.35 11.47
C SER A 38 9.21 -0.69 12.29
N PRO A 39 9.93 -1.39 13.17
CA PRO A 39 9.37 -2.49 13.90
C PRO A 39 8.57 -1.99 15.11
N ASP A 40 7.31 -2.39 15.21
CA ASP A 40 6.74 -2.76 16.53
C ASP A 40 7.21 -4.20 16.86
N ASP A 41 8.51 -4.49 16.72
CA ASP A 41 9.20 -5.80 16.87
C ASP A 41 9.38 -6.67 15.58
N ASP A 42 10.23 -6.24 14.63
CA ASP A 42 10.47 -6.88 13.33
C ASP A 42 11.93 -6.63 12.89
N THR A 43 12.81 -7.61 13.06
CA THR A 43 14.28 -7.47 12.88
C THR A 43 14.82 -8.06 11.57
N ASP A 44 13.99 -8.33 10.56
CA ASP A 44 14.49 -8.97 9.34
C ASP A 44 13.75 -8.51 8.06
N VAL A 45 14.31 -7.48 7.40
CA VAL A 45 14.00 -7.15 6.00
C VAL A 45 14.76 -8.14 5.09
N SER A 46 14.30 -9.38 5.05
CA SER A 46 14.86 -10.38 4.13
C SER A 46 14.38 -10.14 2.70
N GLY A 47 15.29 -9.69 1.83
CA GLY A 47 15.09 -9.64 0.38
C GLY A 47 15.90 -8.55 -0.31
N VAL A 48 17.20 -8.76 -0.51
CA VAL A 48 17.97 -7.96 -1.48
C VAL A 48 17.48 -8.34 -2.87
N VAL A 49 16.99 -7.36 -3.64
CA VAL A 49 16.63 -7.59 -5.05
C VAL A 49 17.92 -7.80 -5.84
N THR A 50 18.09 -8.99 -6.40
CA THR A 50 19.30 -9.39 -7.13
C THR A 50 19.16 -9.29 -8.64
N GLN A 51 17.98 -8.91 -9.15
CA GLN A 51 17.67 -8.95 -10.58
C GLN A 51 17.04 -7.63 -11.04
N GLU A 52 17.67 -6.94 -11.99
CA GLU A 52 17.23 -5.63 -12.50
C GLU A 52 15.83 -5.67 -13.14
N SER A 53 15.41 -6.81 -13.68
CA SER A 53 14.06 -6.99 -14.22
C SER A 53 12.95 -6.96 -13.15
N MET A 54 13.29 -7.10 -11.87
CA MET A 54 12.36 -6.93 -10.73
C MET A 54 12.22 -5.46 -10.31
N LEU A 55 13.04 -4.59 -10.91
CA LEU A 55 13.05 -3.15 -10.71
C LEU A 55 12.20 -2.47 -11.82
N THR A 56 12.12 -3.02 -13.02
CA THR A 56 11.44 -2.40 -14.18
C THR A 56 9.93 -2.59 -14.20
N VAL A 57 9.16 -1.53 -14.51
CA VAL A 57 7.69 -1.56 -14.68
C VAL A 57 7.29 -2.79 -15.50
N ASN A 58 6.50 -3.70 -14.90
CA ASN A 58 6.03 -4.91 -15.59
C ASN A 58 4.65 -4.65 -16.22
N PRO A 59 4.55 -4.42 -17.54
CA PRO A 59 3.27 -4.14 -18.19
C PRO A 59 2.32 -5.36 -18.23
N THR A 60 2.82 -6.57 -17.97
CA THR A 60 2.05 -7.83 -18.10
C THR A 60 1.73 -8.51 -16.77
N GLY A 61 2.37 -8.11 -15.67
CA GLY A 61 2.13 -8.68 -14.32
C GLY A 61 2.63 -10.11 -14.11
N ASN A 62 3.38 -10.68 -15.06
CA ASN A 62 3.79 -12.10 -15.02
C ASN A 62 5.05 -12.39 -14.18
N ASN A 63 5.77 -11.35 -13.73
CA ASN A 63 7.00 -11.44 -12.94
C ASN A 63 6.89 -10.54 -11.69
N PRO A 64 7.45 -10.96 -10.54
CA PRO A 64 7.45 -10.17 -9.32
C PRO A 64 8.13 -8.81 -9.54
N HIS A 65 7.52 -7.74 -9.03
CA HIS A 65 8.04 -6.38 -9.12
C HIS A 65 8.16 -5.75 -7.74
N LEU A 66 9.04 -4.76 -7.57
CA LEU A 66 9.28 -4.12 -6.28
C LEU A 66 8.00 -3.61 -5.61
N ASP A 67 7.17 -2.87 -6.33
CA ASP A 67 5.91 -2.26 -5.85
C ASP A 67 4.65 -3.08 -6.20
N GLY A 68 4.82 -4.24 -6.81
CA GLY A 68 3.73 -5.09 -7.27
C GLY A 68 3.28 -4.86 -8.72
N GLY A 69 3.96 -3.98 -9.46
CA GLY A 69 3.74 -3.73 -10.88
C GLY A 69 2.48 -2.90 -11.15
N VAL A 70 1.91 -3.00 -12.36
CA VAL A 70 0.73 -2.21 -12.73
C VAL A 70 -0.49 -2.60 -11.87
N ILE A 71 -1.09 -1.61 -11.21
CA ILE A 71 -2.30 -1.76 -10.39
C ILE A 71 -3.38 -0.88 -11.02
N GLY A 72 -4.23 -1.47 -11.88
CA GLY A 72 -5.28 -0.72 -12.55
C GLY A 72 -6.38 -0.25 -11.58
N ARG A 73 -6.74 -1.12 -10.62
CA ARG A 73 -7.76 -0.83 -9.60
C ARG A 73 -7.26 -1.20 -8.22
N PHE A 74 -7.69 -0.46 -7.20
CA PHE A 74 -7.31 -0.74 -5.81
C PHE A 74 -7.77 -2.13 -5.35
N GLU A 75 -8.88 -2.62 -5.87
CA GLU A 75 -9.47 -3.93 -5.61
C GLU A 75 -8.57 -5.09 -6.07
N ASP A 76 -7.68 -4.85 -7.04
CA ASP A 76 -6.74 -5.87 -7.51
C ASP A 76 -5.74 -6.27 -6.42
N VAL A 77 -5.52 -5.38 -5.44
CA VAL A 77 -4.59 -5.55 -4.30
C VAL A 77 -5.26 -5.40 -2.93
N ILE A 78 -6.48 -4.88 -2.86
CA ILE A 78 -7.26 -4.75 -1.62
C ILE A 78 -8.55 -5.58 -1.78
N ASN A 79 -8.41 -6.91 -1.70
CA ASN A 79 -9.55 -7.81 -1.66
C ASN A 79 -9.29 -9.03 -0.75
N MET A 80 -10.37 -9.60 -0.21
CA MET A 80 -10.30 -10.67 0.79
C MET A 80 -9.99 -12.06 0.21
N ASN A 81 -9.86 -12.22 -1.11
CA ASN A 81 -9.56 -13.50 -1.76
C ASN A 81 -8.06 -13.64 -2.14
N ILE A 82 -7.22 -12.70 -1.73
CA ILE A 82 -5.77 -12.75 -1.91
C ILE A 82 -5.18 -13.95 -1.17
N THR A 83 -4.18 -14.60 -1.77
CA THR A 83 -3.48 -15.77 -1.21
C THR A 83 -1.99 -15.47 -1.00
N PRO A 84 -1.29 -16.18 -0.09
CA PRO A 84 0.14 -15.99 0.09
C PRO A 84 0.96 -16.23 -1.19
N LYS A 85 0.58 -17.24 -1.97
CA LYS A 85 1.22 -17.55 -3.26
C LYS A 85 1.15 -16.37 -4.22
N TRP A 86 -0.04 -15.79 -4.39
CA TRP A 86 -0.23 -14.63 -5.25
C TRP A 86 0.65 -13.45 -4.82
N ILE A 87 0.78 -13.19 -3.51
CA ILE A 87 1.65 -12.13 -2.99
C ILE A 87 3.10 -12.38 -3.42
N THR A 88 3.63 -13.58 -3.19
CA THR A 88 5.02 -13.92 -3.52
C THR A 88 5.30 -13.95 -5.02
N GLN A 89 4.27 -14.09 -5.86
CA GLN A 89 4.40 -14.03 -7.32
C GLN A 89 4.31 -12.59 -7.85
N ARG A 90 3.65 -11.69 -7.12
CA ARG A 90 3.43 -10.31 -7.53
C ARG A 90 4.52 -9.36 -7.03
N TRP A 91 5.01 -9.55 -5.81
CA TRP A 91 6.02 -8.68 -5.21
C TRP A 91 7.40 -9.35 -5.13
N ALA A 92 8.41 -8.62 -5.58
CA ALA A 92 9.81 -9.04 -5.47
C ALA A 92 10.33 -8.96 -4.02
N ARG A 93 9.75 -8.08 -3.19
CA ARG A 93 10.07 -7.95 -1.76
C ARG A 93 8.83 -8.17 -0.91
N VAL A 94 8.91 -9.12 0.01
CA VAL A 94 7.84 -9.45 0.94
C VAL A 94 8.42 -9.70 2.33
N SER A 95 8.05 -8.89 3.31
CA SER A 95 8.41 -9.13 4.71
C SER A 95 7.43 -10.16 5.31
N LYS A 96 7.98 -11.23 5.88
CA LYS A 96 7.21 -12.38 6.40
C LYS A 96 7.34 -12.61 7.90
N ASN A 97 8.09 -11.80 8.66
CA ASN A 97 8.23 -11.99 10.11
C ASN A 97 7.22 -11.16 10.93
N ILE A 98 6.12 -10.75 10.31
CA ILE A 98 5.08 -9.95 10.96
C ILE A 98 4.03 -10.90 11.52
N GLN A 99 3.72 -10.77 12.81
CA GLN A 99 2.63 -11.51 13.44
C GLN A 99 1.60 -10.56 14.03
N SER A 100 0.35 -11.01 14.06
CA SER A 100 -0.72 -10.37 14.83
C SER A 100 -1.52 -11.45 15.54
N GLY A 101 -1.17 -11.70 16.80
CA GLY A 101 -1.66 -12.87 17.53
C GLY A 101 -1.27 -14.16 16.80
N GLN A 102 -2.27 -14.92 16.38
CA GLN A 102 -2.09 -16.19 15.68
C GLN A 102 -1.93 -16.07 14.15
N TRP A 103 -1.92 -14.86 13.60
CA TRP A 103 -1.91 -14.66 12.15
C TRP A 103 -0.53 -14.34 11.60
N GLN A 104 -0.21 -14.98 10.47
CA GLN A 104 1.01 -14.77 9.71
C GLN A 104 0.83 -13.59 8.75
N GLY A 105 1.66 -12.56 8.90
CA GLY A 105 1.67 -11.35 8.10
C GLY A 105 2.60 -11.43 6.89
N TYR A 106 2.17 -10.82 5.78
CA TYR A 106 2.95 -10.59 4.56
C TYR A 106 2.85 -9.11 4.23
N ARG A 107 3.93 -8.33 4.41
CA ARG A 107 3.98 -6.90 4.09
C ARG A 107 4.70 -6.65 2.77
N VAL A 108 4.12 -5.77 1.97
CA VAL A 108 4.62 -5.39 0.65
C VAL A 108 4.51 -3.88 0.45
N PRO A 109 5.48 -3.26 -0.23
CA PRO A 109 5.34 -1.88 -0.66
C PRO A 109 4.35 -1.80 -1.83
N ILE A 110 3.70 -0.65 -1.99
CA ILE A 110 2.75 -0.40 -3.07
C ILE A 110 2.84 1.04 -3.55
N VAL A 111 2.80 1.21 -4.88
CA VAL A 111 2.52 2.47 -5.59
C VAL A 111 1.52 2.12 -6.68
N THR A 112 0.34 2.76 -6.68
CA THR A 112 -0.74 2.35 -7.59
C THR A 112 -0.74 3.08 -8.93
N GLY A 113 0.01 4.18 -9.05
CA GLY A 113 0.09 4.99 -10.26
C GLY A 113 0.74 6.35 -10.00
N GLU A 114 0.54 7.29 -10.93
CA GLU A 114 1.17 8.62 -10.96
C GLU A 114 0.19 9.79 -10.75
N GLU A 115 -1.08 9.49 -10.52
CA GLU A 115 -2.14 10.48 -10.31
C GLU A 115 -2.23 10.91 -8.85
N THR A 116 -2.79 12.09 -8.58
CA THR A 116 -2.90 12.60 -7.20
C THR A 116 -3.79 11.73 -6.32
N ASN A 117 -4.69 10.94 -6.91
CA ASN A 117 -5.58 10.03 -6.20
C ASN A 117 -5.01 8.60 -6.07
N ASP A 118 -3.76 8.37 -6.49
CA ASP A 118 -3.06 7.11 -6.27
C ASP A 118 -2.54 6.99 -4.84
N LEU A 119 -2.29 5.74 -4.43
CA LEU A 119 -1.77 5.39 -3.11
C LEU A 119 -0.30 5.02 -3.20
N ALA A 120 0.44 5.45 -2.19
CA ALA A 120 1.81 5.02 -2.00
C ALA A 120 2.09 4.70 -0.52
N GLY A 121 2.64 3.53 -0.24
CA GLY A 121 2.84 3.06 1.14
C GLY A 121 3.09 1.55 1.24
N ALA A 122 2.55 0.94 2.30
CA ALA A 122 2.69 -0.49 2.56
C ALA A 122 1.34 -1.16 2.86
N LEU A 123 1.10 -2.30 2.24
CA LEU A 123 0.00 -3.22 2.55
C LEU A 123 0.55 -4.38 3.39
N THR A 124 -0.20 -4.79 4.42
CA THR A 124 0.07 -6.04 5.15
C THR A 124 -1.16 -6.94 5.11
N TYR A 125 -0.97 -8.17 4.66
CA TYR A 125 -1.98 -9.21 4.61
C TYR A 125 -1.74 -10.23 5.72
N TYR A 126 -2.75 -10.50 6.55
CA TYR A 126 -2.65 -11.44 7.66
C TYR A 126 -3.50 -12.67 7.38
N PHE A 127 -2.86 -13.83 7.46
CA PHE A 127 -3.47 -15.13 7.19
C PHE A 127 -3.56 -15.97 8.45
N ASP A 128 -4.62 -16.77 8.55
CA ASP A 128 -4.68 -17.84 9.55
C ASP A 128 -3.86 -19.07 9.15
N ASN A 129 -3.89 -20.09 10.00
CA ASN A 129 -3.18 -21.36 9.78
C ASN A 129 -3.69 -22.14 8.56
N GLN A 130 -4.88 -21.81 8.06
CA GLN A 130 -5.49 -22.38 6.85
C GLN A 130 -5.18 -21.55 5.60
N GLN A 131 -4.27 -20.57 5.70
CA GLN A 131 -3.91 -19.63 4.63
C GLN A 131 -5.11 -18.82 4.10
N GLN A 132 -6.16 -18.64 4.91
CA GLN A 132 -7.25 -17.74 4.58
C GLN A 132 -6.91 -16.32 5.04
N LEU A 133 -7.11 -15.34 4.15
CA LEU A 133 -6.88 -13.95 4.46
C LEU A 133 -7.93 -13.46 5.47
N GLN A 134 -7.45 -13.00 6.64
CA GLN A 134 -8.27 -12.53 7.75
C GLN A 134 -8.29 -11.01 7.87
N ARG A 135 -7.16 -10.35 7.55
CA ARG A 135 -7.01 -8.90 7.67
C ARG A 135 -6.12 -8.33 6.59
N ILE A 136 -6.51 -7.16 6.08
CA ILE A 136 -5.67 -6.28 5.28
C ILE A 136 -5.46 -4.99 6.08
N SER A 137 -4.21 -4.59 6.29
CA SER A 137 -3.90 -3.26 6.80
C SER A 137 -3.10 -2.47 5.78
N PHE A 138 -3.31 -1.17 5.77
CA PHE A 138 -2.54 -0.23 4.96
C PHE A 138 -2.10 0.94 5.79
N ARG A 139 -0.90 1.42 5.50
CA ARG A 139 -0.39 2.70 5.95
C ARG A 139 0.36 3.34 4.79
N GLY A 140 -0.02 4.55 4.45
CA GLY A 140 0.59 5.27 3.34
C GLY A 140 0.03 6.67 3.18
N THR A 141 0.21 7.24 2.00
CA THR A 141 -0.24 8.59 1.68
C THR A 141 -0.92 8.65 0.31
N THR A 142 -1.65 9.75 0.10
CA THR A 142 -2.23 10.14 -1.18
C THR A 142 -2.39 11.66 -1.25
N GLY A 143 -2.49 12.20 -2.46
CA GLY A 143 -2.83 13.61 -2.68
C GLY A 143 -4.33 13.87 -2.55
N GLU A 144 -5.16 12.90 -2.93
CA GLU A 144 -6.61 13.04 -3.03
C GLU A 144 -7.28 11.73 -2.60
N PRO A 145 -7.98 11.69 -1.45
CA PRO A 145 -8.45 10.43 -0.87
C PRO A 145 -9.78 9.90 -1.44
N GLN A 146 -10.48 10.65 -2.30
CA GLN A 146 -11.84 10.30 -2.72
C GLN A 146 -11.91 8.95 -3.43
N ARG A 147 -10.90 8.60 -4.24
CA ARG A 147 -10.84 7.29 -4.91
C ARG A 147 -10.81 6.12 -3.92
N ILE A 148 -9.95 6.18 -2.91
CA ILE A 148 -9.84 5.11 -1.90
C ILE A 148 -11.05 5.10 -0.96
N ILE A 149 -11.58 6.26 -0.59
CA ILE A 149 -12.83 6.36 0.18
C ILE A 149 -13.95 5.64 -0.58
N THR A 150 -14.15 5.99 -1.85
CA THR A 150 -15.23 5.44 -2.68
C THR A 150 -15.13 3.92 -2.78
N MET A 151 -13.94 3.39 -3.06
CA MET A 151 -13.71 1.95 -3.13
C MET A 151 -14.02 1.24 -1.80
N LEU A 152 -13.53 1.75 -0.67
CA LEU A 152 -13.76 1.12 0.63
C LEU A 152 -15.22 1.21 1.09
N GLN A 153 -15.94 2.26 0.72
CA GLN A 153 -17.38 2.36 0.97
C GLN A 153 -18.16 1.36 0.12
N GLN A 154 -17.80 1.16 -1.15
CA GLN A 154 -18.50 0.26 -2.05
C GLN A 154 -18.21 -1.21 -1.73
N THR A 155 -16.92 -1.56 -1.61
CA THR A 155 -16.46 -2.97 -1.49
C THR A 155 -16.51 -3.48 -0.06
N PHE A 156 -16.20 -2.64 0.93
CA PHE A 156 -16.14 -3.03 2.34
C PHE A 156 -17.26 -2.41 3.19
N HIS A 157 -18.16 -1.65 2.57
CA HIS A 157 -19.34 -1.04 3.21
C HIS A 157 -18.98 -0.16 4.40
N LEU A 158 -17.84 0.53 4.33
CA LEU A 158 -17.47 1.52 5.33
C LEU A 158 -18.43 2.71 5.26
N THR A 159 -18.75 3.28 6.41
CA THR A 159 -19.65 4.45 6.52
C THR A 159 -18.97 5.56 7.28
N LYS A 160 -19.14 6.81 6.84
CA LYS A 160 -18.53 7.98 7.48
C LYS A 160 -19.04 8.09 8.92
N ARG A 161 -18.14 8.44 9.84
CA ARG A 161 -18.44 8.72 11.25
C ARG A 161 -18.12 10.19 11.58
N PRO A 162 -18.84 10.80 12.53
CA PRO A 162 -18.42 12.08 13.10
C PRO A 162 -17.00 11.97 13.68
N THR A 163 -16.15 12.95 13.40
CA THR A 163 -14.75 12.97 13.83
C THR A 163 -14.15 14.37 13.70
N SER A 164 -13.08 14.65 14.44
CA SER A 164 -12.20 15.82 14.26
C SER A 164 -11.10 15.59 13.20
N LEU A 165 -10.95 14.35 12.72
CA LEU A 165 -10.03 14.02 11.63
C LEU A 165 -10.57 14.52 10.28
N ILE A 166 -9.72 14.46 9.25
CA ILE A 166 -10.16 14.71 7.87
C ILE A 166 -11.23 13.68 7.47
N GLY A 167 -11.04 12.42 7.87
CA GLY A 167 -12.01 11.37 7.63
C GLY A 167 -11.88 10.21 8.60
N LEU A 168 -13.03 9.70 9.05
CA LEU A 168 -13.14 8.46 9.78
C LEU A 168 -14.32 7.69 9.18
N TYR A 169 -14.05 6.47 8.71
CA TYR A 169 -15.08 5.60 8.16
C TYR A 169 -14.99 4.24 8.82
N ILE A 170 -16.12 3.66 9.20
CA ILE A 170 -16.18 2.42 9.96
C ILE A 170 -17.22 1.48 9.35
N LYS A 171 -16.87 0.21 9.27
CA LYS A 171 -17.83 -0.90 9.17
C LYS A 171 -18.01 -1.51 10.55
N SER A 172 -19.26 -1.71 10.95
CA SER A 172 -19.62 -2.39 12.18
C SER A 172 -20.43 -3.65 11.90
N GLN A 173 -20.26 -4.66 12.75
CA GLN A 173 -21.06 -5.89 12.77
C GLN A 173 -21.48 -6.14 14.22
N ASN A 174 -22.78 -6.35 14.46
CA ASN A 174 -23.35 -6.50 15.80
C ASN A 174 -22.88 -5.39 16.76
N ARG A 175 -22.90 -4.13 16.28
CA ARG A 175 -22.44 -2.92 16.98
C ARG A 175 -20.95 -2.86 17.33
N ARG A 176 -20.15 -3.84 16.92
CA ARG A 176 -18.68 -3.83 17.10
C ARG A 176 -18.00 -3.34 15.82
N PRO A 177 -17.03 -2.41 15.90
CA PRO A 177 -16.26 -2.01 14.73
C PRO A 177 -15.37 -3.18 14.28
N VAL A 178 -15.44 -3.48 12.98
CA VAL A 178 -14.68 -4.60 12.36
C VAL A 178 -13.74 -4.11 11.27
N SER A 179 -14.01 -2.97 10.65
CA SER A 179 -13.08 -2.34 9.70
C SER A 179 -13.11 -0.84 9.86
N VAL A 180 -11.99 -0.18 9.58
CA VAL A 180 -11.81 1.26 9.76
C VAL A 180 -10.92 1.84 8.67
N LEU A 181 -11.24 3.06 8.24
CA LEU A 181 -10.40 3.94 7.46
C LEU A 181 -10.26 5.26 8.23
N MET A 182 -9.03 5.68 8.43
CA MET A 182 -8.66 6.96 9.02
C MET A 182 -7.88 7.78 8.00
N ILE A 183 -8.21 9.05 7.93
CA ILE A 183 -7.58 10.03 7.06
C ILE A 183 -7.18 11.21 7.92
N THR A 184 -5.89 11.53 7.91
CA THR A 184 -5.34 12.71 8.57
C THR A 184 -4.58 13.55 7.57
N ARG A 185 -4.32 14.82 7.92
CA ARG A 185 -3.41 15.63 7.14
C ARG A 185 -1.99 15.11 7.35
N SER A 186 -1.25 14.98 6.25
CA SER A 186 0.16 14.61 6.32
C SER A 186 0.98 15.75 6.93
N PRO A 187 1.97 15.48 7.80
CA PRO A 187 2.90 16.48 8.32
C PRO A 187 3.63 17.27 7.23
N HIS A 188 3.82 16.66 6.05
CA HIS A 188 4.55 17.24 4.91
C HIS A 188 3.64 17.96 3.91
N ALA A 189 2.33 18.06 4.17
CA ALA A 189 1.37 18.70 3.28
C ALA A 189 1.60 20.21 3.08
N THR A 190 2.44 20.84 3.89
CA THR A 190 2.79 22.27 3.83
C THR A 190 4.11 22.51 3.10
N THR A 191 4.85 21.48 2.72
CA THR A 191 6.09 21.63 1.96
C THR A 191 5.76 22.13 0.55
N GLN A 192 6.34 23.25 0.15
CA GLN A 192 6.10 23.89 -1.14
C GLN A 192 6.95 23.22 -2.24
N ASN A 193 6.76 21.92 -2.47
CA ASN A 193 7.35 21.20 -3.59
C ASN A 193 6.29 20.40 -4.37
N ASN A 194 6.61 20.04 -5.61
CA ASN A 194 5.68 19.29 -6.47
C ASN A 194 5.39 17.88 -5.93
N ALA A 195 6.24 17.32 -5.06
CA ALA A 195 6.04 16.01 -4.46
C ALA A 195 4.93 16.01 -3.39
N ALA A 196 4.79 17.11 -2.63
CA ALA A 196 3.78 17.25 -1.58
C ALA A 196 2.33 17.11 -2.08
N ARG A 197 2.10 17.35 -3.38
CA ARG A 197 0.77 17.17 -4.00
C ARG A 197 0.29 15.71 -3.99
N TYR A 198 1.20 14.74 -3.86
CA TYR A 198 0.91 13.31 -3.82
C TYR A 198 0.84 12.73 -2.41
N SER A 199 1.15 13.53 -1.39
CA SER A 199 1.26 13.07 -0.01
C SER A 199 0.57 14.03 0.97
N GLN A 200 -0.49 14.72 0.52
CA GLN A 200 -1.24 15.67 1.33
C GLN A 200 -1.98 15.00 2.51
N TYR A 201 -2.37 13.74 2.35
CA TYR A 201 -3.12 12.98 3.33
C TYR A 201 -2.40 11.70 3.71
N THR A 202 -2.40 11.40 5.00
CA THR A 202 -2.05 10.08 5.51
C THR A 202 -3.28 9.21 5.52
N ILE A 203 -3.16 8.02 4.94
CA ILE A 203 -4.22 7.02 4.83
C ILE A 203 -3.82 5.81 5.67
N GLN A 204 -4.70 5.44 6.59
CA GLN A 204 -4.56 4.26 7.43
C GLN A 204 -5.87 3.50 7.40
N PHE A 205 -5.83 2.21 7.07
CA PHE A 205 -7.00 1.36 7.20
C PHE A 205 -6.66 -0.01 7.74
N GLU A 206 -7.65 -0.62 8.37
CA GLU A 206 -7.69 -2.03 8.70
C GLU A 206 -9.04 -2.58 8.24
N LEU A 207 -8.98 -3.61 7.41
CA LEU A 207 -10.14 -4.31 6.87
C LEU A 207 -10.07 -5.74 7.38
N ASN A 208 -11.08 -6.17 8.12
CA ASN A 208 -11.14 -7.54 8.61
C ASN A 208 -12.24 -8.34 7.92
N ARG A 209 -12.05 -9.66 7.82
CA ARG A 209 -13.04 -10.60 7.29
C ARG A 209 -14.24 -10.72 8.24
N PRO A 210 -15.43 -10.19 7.89
CA PRO A 210 -16.55 -10.12 8.84
C PRO A 210 -17.10 -11.50 9.24
N SER A 211 -16.98 -12.50 8.37
CA SER A 211 -17.59 -13.82 8.55
C SER A 211 -17.00 -14.64 9.71
N ILE A 212 -15.82 -14.28 10.22
CA ILE A 212 -15.09 -15.07 11.23
C ILE A 212 -15.05 -14.34 12.60
N GLY A 213 -15.74 -13.21 12.73
CA GLY A 213 -15.86 -12.50 14.02
C GLY A 213 -14.60 -11.71 14.42
N THR A 214 -13.72 -11.44 13.46
CA THR A 214 -12.51 -10.66 13.65
C THR A 214 -12.83 -9.22 14.07
N GLN A 215 -12.26 -8.80 15.19
CA GLN A 215 -12.33 -7.42 15.66
C GLN A 215 -11.14 -6.63 15.15
N LEU A 216 -11.24 -5.29 15.25
CA LEU A 216 -10.09 -4.42 15.07
C LEU A 216 -8.90 -4.87 15.94
N SER A 217 -7.68 -4.71 15.43
CA SER A 217 -6.47 -4.88 16.23
C SER A 217 -6.44 -3.93 17.43
N ASP A 218 -5.65 -4.26 18.44
CA ASP A 218 -5.54 -3.44 19.65
C ASP A 218 -4.99 -2.04 19.33
N HIS A 219 -4.12 -1.92 18.33
CA HIS A 219 -3.66 -0.64 17.80
C HIS A 219 -4.85 0.28 17.41
N TYR A 220 -5.77 -0.21 16.58
CA TYR A 220 -6.92 0.57 16.14
C TYR A 220 -7.98 0.74 17.23
N LYS A 221 -8.16 -0.25 18.12
CA LYS A 221 -9.03 -0.09 19.29
C LYS A 221 -8.54 1.06 20.17
N ASN A 222 -7.24 1.13 20.44
CA ASN A 222 -6.65 2.18 21.27
C ASN A 222 -6.76 3.55 20.61
N ILE A 223 -6.52 3.65 19.29
CA ILE A 223 -6.68 4.91 18.55
C ILE A 223 -8.14 5.39 18.59
N LEU A 224 -9.11 4.48 18.46
CA LEU A 224 -10.53 4.83 18.50
C LEU A 224 -11.03 5.12 19.92
N ALA A 225 -10.40 4.58 20.96
CA ALA A 225 -10.74 4.85 22.36
C ALA A 225 -10.15 6.18 22.86
N ALA A 226 -9.03 6.63 22.28
CA ALA A 226 -8.33 7.86 22.66
C ALA A 226 -8.90 9.14 22.00
N LYS A 227 -10.00 9.04 21.23
CA LYS A 227 -10.62 10.14 20.49
C LYS A 227 -12.11 10.23 20.77
#